data_AF-A0A0S2E4F5-F1
#
_entry.id   AF-A0A0S2E4F5-F1
#
_cell.length_a   1.000
_cell.length_b   1.000
_cell.length_c   1.000
_cell.angle_alpha   90.00
_cell.angle_beta   90.00
_cell.angle_gamma   90.00
#
_symmetry.space_group_name_H-M   'P 1'
#
loop_
_entity.id
_entity.type
_entity.pdbx_description
1 polymer ?
#
loop_
_entity_poly.entity_id
_entity_poly.type
_entity_poly.pdbx_seq_one_letter_code
_entity_poly.pdbx_strand_id
1 'polypeptide(L)'
;MNRTVLQASILVLVSALAGLWTMPAAAQHTVIQAENVRFDYAQVLKVTPVYQTLRATTVEQQCEPEPTTPEDSRLSRVVGAVREALGRERNPKPSTGDNCKPVPVEREFRRPIAYDVDYVYKGSRFRSRLPEDPGNKLRIRVAVTPIITPISTSR
;
A
#
# COMPACT_ATOMS: atom_id res chain seq x y z
N MET A 1 -51.43 -46.66 -55.91
CA MET A 1 -51.23 -47.20 -54.56
C MET A 1 -50.10 -46.47 -53.81
N ASN A 2 -49.92 -45.15 -54.00
CA ASN A 2 -48.70 -44.42 -53.54
C ASN A 2 -48.98 -43.20 -52.64
N ARG A 3 -50.25 -42.79 -52.44
CA ARG A 3 -50.58 -41.62 -51.60
C ARG A 3 -50.68 -41.97 -50.12
N THR A 4 -51.17 -43.17 -49.80
CA THR A 4 -51.29 -43.69 -48.43
C THR A 4 -49.92 -44.00 -47.82
N VAL A 5 -48.99 -44.52 -48.62
CA VAL A 5 -47.61 -44.80 -48.18
C VAL A 5 -46.86 -43.49 -47.89
N LEU A 6 -47.01 -42.46 -48.74
CA LEU A 6 -46.37 -41.16 -48.53
C LEU A 6 -46.90 -40.45 -47.26
N GLN A 7 -48.21 -40.53 -47.00
CA GLN A 7 -48.81 -39.93 -45.80
C GLN A 7 -48.39 -40.65 -44.51
N ALA A 8 -48.24 -41.98 -44.54
CA ALA A 8 -47.74 -42.74 -43.40
C ALA A 8 -46.28 -42.36 -43.05
N SER A 9 -45.42 -42.20 -44.06
CA SER A 9 -44.02 -41.80 -43.85
C SER A 9 -43.88 -40.40 -43.24
N ILE A 10 -44.74 -39.46 -43.64
CA ILE A 10 -44.73 -38.09 -43.11
C ILE A 10 -45.17 -38.09 -41.63
N LEU A 11 -46.20 -38.86 -41.27
CA LEU A 11 -46.66 -38.98 -39.88
C LEU A 11 -45.62 -39.62 -38.95
N VAL A 12 -44.84 -40.59 -39.45
CA VAL A 12 -43.74 -41.20 -38.70
C VAL A 12 -42.57 -40.22 -38.50
N LEU A 13 -42.24 -39.41 -39.49
CA LEU A 13 -41.17 -38.40 -39.37
C LEU A 13 -41.54 -37.27 -38.37
N VAL A 14 -42.80 -36.83 -38.35
CA VAL A 14 -43.24 -35.76 -37.42
C VAL A 14 -43.29 -36.25 -35.96
N SER A 15 -43.67 -37.51 -35.72
CA SER A 15 -43.66 -38.07 -34.36
C SER A 15 -42.24 -38.31 -33.82
N ALA A 16 -41.26 -38.64 -34.68
CA ALA A 16 -39.86 -38.75 -34.29
C ALA A 16 -39.21 -37.40 -33.91
N LEU A 17 -39.63 -36.29 -34.54
CA LEU A 17 -39.15 -34.94 -34.22
C LEU A 17 -39.72 -34.37 -32.92
N ALA A 18 -40.92 -34.80 -32.51
CA ALA A 18 -41.55 -34.33 -31.26
C ALA A 18 -40.94 -34.95 -30.00
N GLY A 19 -40.29 -36.11 -30.09
CA GLY A 19 -39.68 -36.80 -28.94
C GLY A 19 -38.39 -36.15 -28.41
N LEU A 20 -37.75 -35.25 -29.16
CA LEU A 20 -36.44 -34.68 -28.80
C LEU A 20 -36.48 -33.41 -27.94
N TRP A 21 -37.67 -32.91 -27.58
CA TRP A 21 -37.83 -31.64 -26.85
C TRP A 21 -38.25 -31.79 -25.39
N THR A 22 -38.09 -32.97 -24.79
CA THR A 22 -38.31 -33.17 -23.35
C THR A 22 -36.99 -33.36 -22.62
N MET A 23 -36.10 -32.37 -22.72
CA MET A 23 -34.96 -32.28 -21.80
C MET A 23 -35.49 -31.82 -20.44
N PRO A 24 -35.42 -32.64 -19.37
CA PRO A 24 -35.73 -32.16 -18.05
C PRO A 24 -34.62 -31.18 -17.68
N ALA A 25 -34.97 -29.89 -17.57
CA ALA A 25 -34.09 -28.94 -16.91
C ALA A 25 -33.95 -29.44 -15.47
N ALA A 26 -32.81 -30.05 -15.15
CA ALA A 26 -32.46 -30.38 -13.78
C ALA A 26 -32.38 -29.07 -13.01
N ALA A 27 -33.48 -28.69 -12.37
CA ALA A 27 -33.58 -27.53 -11.50
C ALA A 27 -32.74 -27.82 -10.26
N GLN A 28 -31.43 -27.61 -10.37
CA GLN A 28 -30.52 -27.64 -9.24
C GLN A 28 -30.85 -26.42 -8.38
N HIS A 29 -31.61 -26.65 -7.30
CA HIS A 29 -31.85 -25.64 -6.29
C HIS A 29 -30.54 -25.39 -5.52
N THR A 30 -29.64 -24.63 -6.14
CA THR A 30 -28.41 -24.17 -5.51
C THR A 30 -28.78 -23.08 -4.53
N VAL A 31 -28.68 -23.38 -3.24
CA VAL A 31 -28.87 -22.37 -2.20
C VAL A 31 -27.66 -21.46 -2.21
N ILE A 32 -27.76 -20.31 -2.88
CA ILE A 32 -26.74 -19.25 -2.80
C ILE A 32 -26.83 -18.69 -1.37
N GLN A 33 -25.88 -19.09 -0.53
CA GLN A 33 -25.76 -18.56 0.82
C GLN A 33 -25.36 -17.08 0.72
N ALA A 34 -26.24 -16.17 1.14
CA ALA A 34 -25.89 -14.77 1.26
C ALA A 34 -24.80 -14.61 2.33
N GLU A 35 -23.75 -13.84 2.02
CA GLU A 35 -22.65 -13.59 2.96
C GLU A 35 -23.19 -12.77 4.15
N ASN A 36 -23.24 -13.40 5.33
CA ASN A 36 -23.66 -12.74 6.56
C ASN A 36 -22.52 -11.87 7.09
N VAL A 37 -22.47 -10.63 6.60
CA VAL A 37 -21.42 -9.66 6.97
C VAL A 37 -21.89 -8.74 8.09
N ARG A 38 -21.09 -8.62 9.14
CA ARG A 38 -21.26 -7.63 10.21
C ARG A 38 -19.98 -6.84 10.44
N PHE A 39 -20.13 -5.56 10.75
CA PHE A 39 -19.02 -4.73 11.20
C PHE A 39 -18.90 -4.80 12.72
N ASP A 40 -17.67 -4.90 13.21
CA ASP A 40 -17.35 -4.89 14.63
C ASP A 40 -16.02 -4.16 14.87
N TYR A 41 -15.65 -3.98 16.14
CA TYR A 41 -14.38 -3.38 16.54
C TYR A 41 -13.48 -4.41 17.20
N ALA A 42 -12.24 -4.49 16.71
CA ALA A 42 -11.17 -5.26 17.30
C ALA A 42 -10.26 -4.36 18.14
N GLN A 43 -9.66 -4.94 19.18
CA GLN A 43 -8.66 -4.25 19.99
C GLN A 43 -7.30 -4.35 19.30
N VAL A 44 -6.67 -3.21 19.05
CA VAL A 44 -5.32 -3.18 18.47
C VAL A 44 -4.30 -3.51 19.56
N LEU A 45 -3.36 -4.39 19.22
CA LEU A 45 -2.26 -4.81 20.09
C LEU A 45 -0.96 -4.08 19.75
N LYS A 46 -0.62 -3.99 18.45
CA LYS A 46 0.62 -3.37 17.97
C LYS A 46 0.45 -2.79 16.58
N VAL A 47 1.02 -1.59 16.36
CA VAL A 47 1.10 -0.93 15.06
C VAL A 47 2.57 -0.79 14.67
N THR A 48 2.97 -1.34 13.53
CA THR A 48 4.34 -1.26 13.02
C THR A 48 4.34 -0.55 11.66
N PRO A 49 4.95 0.65 11.54
CA PRO A 49 5.03 1.33 10.25
C PRO A 49 5.99 0.60 9.30
N VAL A 50 5.57 0.46 8.05
CA VAL A 50 6.35 -0.10 6.95
C VAL A 50 6.93 1.06 6.16
N TYR A 51 8.26 1.23 6.20
CA TYR A 51 8.95 2.30 5.49
C TYR A 51 9.41 1.86 4.09
N GLN A 52 9.35 2.78 3.14
CA GLN A 52 10.00 2.67 1.83
C GLN A 52 11.21 3.60 1.77
N THR A 53 12.35 3.05 1.35
CA THR A 53 13.59 3.81 1.10
C THR A 53 13.58 4.35 -0.33
N LEU A 54 13.58 5.67 -0.47
CA LEU A 54 13.69 6.38 -1.74
C LEU A 54 15.07 7.01 -1.83
N ARG A 55 15.72 6.92 -2.99
CA ARG A 55 16.98 7.62 -3.26
C ARG A 55 16.67 8.83 -4.12
N ALA A 56 17.14 9.99 -3.70
CA ALA A 56 17.04 11.20 -4.49
C ALA A 56 18.39 11.91 -4.51
N THR A 57 18.76 12.43 -5.68
CA THR A 57 19.97 13.22 -5.86
C THR A 57 19.60 14.69 -5.74
N THR A 58 20.09 15.35 -4.70
CA THR A 58 19.91 16.80 -4.51
C THR A 58 21.23 17.51 -4.81
N VAL A 59 21.17 18.59 -5.58
CA VAL A 59 22.35 19.42 -5.85
C VAL A 59 22.55 20.35 -4.65
N GLU A 60 23.59 20.10 -3.85
CA GLU A 60 23.99 20.96 -2.74
C GLU A 60 25.23 21.77 -3.13
N GLN A 61 25.35 22.98 -2.58
CA GLN A 61 26.54 23.81 -2.78
C GLN A 61 27.59 23.44 -1.73
N GLN A 62 28.65 22.76 -2.17
CA GLN A 62 29.80 22.45 -1.31
C GLN A 62 30.80 23.59 -1.43
N CYS A 63 30.98 24.38 -0.37
CA CYS A 63 31.96 25.46 -0.33
C CYS A 63 33.23 25.01 0.40
N GLU A 64 34.39 25.22 -0.20
CA GLU A 64 35.69 24.97 0.43
C GLU A 64 35.89 26.00 1.57
N PRO A 65 36.26 25.60 2.79
CA PRO A 65 36.62 26.56 3.84
C PRO A 65 37.85 27.35 3.40
N GLU A 66 37.84 28.68 3.60
CA GLU A 66 39.02 29.49 3.28
C GLU A 66 40.22 29.00 4.09
N PRO A 67 41.42 28.94 3.49
CA PRO A 67 42.63 28.55 4.20
C PRO A 67 42.85 29.55 5.34
N THR A 68 42.71 29.08 6.57
CA THR A 68 43.15 29.84 7.74
C THR A 68 44.66 29.97 7.62
N THR A 69 45.15 31.14 7.22
CA THR A 69 46.59 31.41 7.26
C THR A 69 47.04 31.31 8.72
N PRO A 70 47.98 30.42 9.06
CA PRO A 70 48.61 30.45 10.37
C PRO A 70 49.65 31.58 10.32
N GLU A 71 49.18 32.83 10.35
CA GLU A 71 50.06 33.97 10.61
C GLU A 71 50.07 34.23 12.11
N ASP A 72 51.02 33.55 12.73
CA ASP A 72 51.45 33.73 14.11
C ASP A 72 51.80 35.21 14.41
N SER A 73 51.43 35.67 15.61
CA SER A 73 52.25 36.52 16.51
C SER A 73 51.38 37.43 17.37
N ARG A 74 51.78 37.58 18.63
CA ARG A 74 51.05 38.22 19.75
C ARG A 74 50.56 39.65 19.47
N LEU A 75 51.10 40.33 18.45
CA LEU A 75 50.64 41.64 18.01
C LEU A 75 49.28 41.64 17.30
N SER A 76 48.90 40.56 16.61
CA SER A 76 47.67 40.53 15.80
C SER A 76 46.39 40.61 16.67
N ARG A 77 46.44 40.10 17.91
CA ARG A 77 45.33 40.17 18.88
C ARG A 77 45.07 41.59 19.40
N VAL A 78 46.13 42.39 19.55
CA VAL A 78 46.03 43.77 20.04
C VAL A 78 45.45 44.67 18.95
N VAL A 79 45.85 44.45 17.69
CA VAL A 79 45.33 45.21 16.54
C VAL A 79 43.85 44.87 16.26
N GLY A 80 43.42 43.63 16.50
CA GLY A 80 42.01 43.25 16.43
C GLY A 80 41.13 43.99 17.45
N ALA A 81 41.54 44.04 18.72
CA ALA A 81 40.76 44.67 19.79
C ALA A 81 40.60 46.18 19.63
N VAL A 82 41.63 46.89 19.16
CA VAL A 82 41.57 48.35 18.93
C VAL A 82 40.72 48.69 17.72
N ARG A 83 40.74 47.84 16.68
CA ARG A 83 39.92 48.02 15.47
C ARG A 83 38.43 47.83 15.74
N GLU A 84 38.08 46.99 16.71
CA GLU A 84 36.70 46.77 17.17
C GLU A 84 36.17 47.94 18.01
N ALA A 85 37.02 48.55 18.85
CA ALA A 85 36.66 49.69 19.68
C ALA A 85 36.46 51.02 18.89
N LEU A 86 37.03 51.14 17.68
CA LEU A 86 37.01 52.38 16.87
C LEU A 86 35.94 52.39 15.76
N GLY A 87 34.98 51.45 15.78
CA GLY A 87 33.67 51.65 15.16
C GLY A 87 33.65 51.89 13.65
N ARG A 88 34.56 51.26 12.88
CA ARG A 88 34.37 51.11 11.43
C ARG A 88 34.21 49.64 11.09
N GLU A 89 33.02 49.16 11.43
CA GLU A 89 32.42 47.91 10.98
C GLU A 89 32.35 47.93 9.45
N ARG A 90 33.48 47.65 8.77
CA ARG A 90 33.36 46.87 7.54
C ARG A 90 32.98 45.49 8.04
N ASN A 91 31.67 45.28 8.17
CA ASN A 91 31.07 43.97 8.08
C ASN A 91 31.87 43.26 6.96
N PRO A 92 32.73 42.27 7.27
CA PRO A 92 33.34 41.50 6.20
C PRO A 92 32.13 40.97 5.46
N LYS A 93 31.88 41.49 4.25
CA LYS A 93 30.85 40.94 3.39
C LYS A 93 31.10 39.44 3.43
N PRO A 94 30.13 38.60 3.84
CA PRO A 94 30.31 37.17 3.67
C PRO A 94 30.76 37.03 2.23
N SER A 95 31.97 36.51 2.02
CA SER A 95 32.51 36.30 0.70
C SER A 95 31.43 35.56 -0.06
N THR A 96 30.76 36.26 -0.97
CA THR A 96 29.82 35.65 -1.90
C THR A 96 30.62 34.55 -2.56
N GLY A 97 30.30 33.30 -2.22
CA GLY A 97 31.24 32.20 -2.26
C GLY A 97 31.79 31.90 -3.65
N ASP A 98 32.93 32.50 -3.99
CA ASP A 98 33.65 32.26 -5.24
C ASP A 98 34.18 30.81 -5.33
N ASN A 99 34.17 30.07 -4.21
CA ASN A 99 34.66 28.69 -4.09
C ASN A 99 33.57 27.63 -3.81
N CYS A 100 32.29 27.94 -4.07
CA CYS A 100 31.21 26.96 -3.94
C CYS A 100 31.02 26.18 -5.24
N LYS A 101 31.00 24.85 -5.16
CA LYS A 101 30.74 23.95 -6.30
C LYS A 101 29.40 23.22 -6.11
N PRO A 102 28.54 23.16 -7.14
CA PRO A 102 27.33 22.35 -7.09
C PRO A 102 27.71 20.86 -7.15
N VAL A 103 27.45 20.11 -6.08
CA VAL A 103 27.76 18.68 -5.98
C VAL A 103 26.43 17.91 -5.88
N PRO A 104 26.20 16.90 -6.73
CA PRO A 104 25.07 16.00 -6.56
C PRO A 104 25.28 15.11 -5.33
N VAL A 105 24.47 15.29 -4.29
CA VAL A 105 24.49 14.48 -3.07
C VAL A 105 23.32 13.50 -3.13
N GLU A 106 23.62 12.19 -3.07
CA GLU A 106 22.59 11.15 -2.97
C GLU A 106 22.07 11.09 -1.53
N ARG A 107 20.77 11.30 -1.34
CA ARG A 107 20.11 11.21 -0.03
C ARG A 107 19.08 10.09 -0.04
N GLU A 108 19.08 9.29 1.03
CA GLU A 108 18.07 8.25 1.26
C GLU A 108 16.95 8.83 2.13
N PHE A 109 15.73 8.85 1.58
CA PHE A 109 14.51 9.28 2.25
C PHE A 109 13.68 8.06 2.65
N ARG A 110 13.25 8.01 3.91
CA ARG A 110 12.37 6.95 4.39
C ARG A 110 10.97 7.51 4.63
N ARG A 111 9.98 6.99 3.91
CA ARG A 111 8.56 7.34 4.10
C ARG A 111 7.73 6.13 4.52
N PRO A 112 6.83 6.25 5.52
CA PRO A 112 5.86 5.19 5.80
C PRO A 112 4.92 5.02 4.60
N ILE A 113 4.74 3.78 4.14
CA ILE A 113 3.81 3.44 3.05
C ILE A 113 2.61 2.62 3.52
N ALA A 114 2.73 1.96 4.67
CA ALA A 114 1.69 1.12 5.24
C ALA A 114 1.95 0.91 6.74
N TYR A 115 0.97 0.32 7.41
CA TYR A 115 1.03 -0.06 8.81
C TYR A 115 0.68 -1.54 8.94
N ASP A 116 1.62 -2.34 9.44
CA ASP A 116 1.35 -3.72 9.84
C ASP A 116 0.74 -3.70 11.24
N VAL A 117 -0.53 -4.08 11.33
CA VAL A 117 -1.34 -3.97 12.54
C VAL A 117 -1.69 -5.35 13.05
N ASP A 118 -1.25 -5.63 14.27
CA ASP A 118 -1.59 -6.82 15.03
C ASP A 118 -2.78 -6.48 15.93
N TYR A 119 -3.88 -7.22 15.82
CA TYR A 119 -5.12 -6.98 16.55
C TYR A 119 -5.73 -8.29 17.07
N VAL A 120 -6.58 -8.18 18.07
CA VAL A 120 -7.31 -9.31 18.65
C VAL A 120 -8.81 -9.11 18.48
N TYR A 121 -9.47 -10.17 18.02
CA TYR A 121 -10.93 -10.24 17.94
C TYR A 121 -11.41 -11.57 18.51
N LYS A 122 -12.30 -11.49 19.52
CA LYS A 122 -12.88 -12.66 20.20
C LYS A 122 -11.84 -13.70 20.65
N GLY A 123 -10.67 -13.24 21.10
CA GLY A 123 -9.56 -14.08 21.58
C GLY A 123 -8.56 -14.54 20.51
N SER A 124 -8.91 -14.43 19.23
CA SER A 124 -8.01 -14.77 18.12
C SER A 124 -7.18 -13.55 17.70
N ARG A 125 -5.89 -13.77 17.47
CA ARG A 125 -4.95 -12.73 16.98
C ARG A 125 -4.85 -12.77 15.47
N PHE A 126 -4.87 -11.60 14.86
CA PHE A 126 -4.78 -11.41 13.42
C PHE A 126 -3.77 -10.31 13.11
N ARG A 127 -3.20 -10.36 11.90
CA ARG A 127 -2.32 -9.33 11.35
C ARG A 127 -2.87 -8.87 10.01
N SER A 128 -2.99 -7.56 9.83
CA SER A 128 -3.41 -6.95 8.57
C SER A 128 -2.53 -5.75 8.25
N ARG A 129 -2.35 -5.46 6.96
CA ARG A 129 -1.64 -4.28 6.48
C ARG A 129 -2.63 -3.20 6.08
N LEU A 130 -2.52 -2.02 6.68
CA LEU A 130 -3.40 -0.88 6.46
C LEU A 130 -2.65 0.29 5.80
N PRO A 131 -3.34 1.14 5.02
CA PRO A 131 -2.75 2.34 4.44
C PRO A 131 -2.54 3.45 5.48
N GLU A 132 -3.33 3.45 6.55
CA GLU A 132 -3.35 4.48 7.59
C GLU A 132 -3.33 3.84 8.99
N ASP A 133 -2.91 4.61 9.98
CA ASP A 133 -2.84 4.16 11.37
C ASP A 133 -4.26 4.06 11.99
N PRO A 134 -4.72 2.86 12.39
CA PRO A 134 -6.05 2.69 12.99
C PRO A 134 -6.13 3.14 14.46
N GLY A 135 -5.01 3.44 15.12
CA GLY A 135 -4.96 3.76 16.54
C GLY A 135 -5.31 2.57 17.42
N ASN A 136 -6.11 2.79 18.48
CA ASN A 136 -6.36 1.78 19.52
C ASN A 136 -7.46 0.76 19.18
N LYS A 137 -8.34 1.07 18.22
CA LYS A 137 -9.47 0.21 17.83
C LYS A 137 -9.58 0.12 16.33
N LEU A 138 -9.61 -1.11 15.81
CA LEU A 138 -9.72 -1.36 14.39
C LEU A 138 -11.15 -1.77 14.03
N ARG A 139 -11.77 -1.07 13.08
CA ARG A 139 -13.06 -1.47 12.52
C ARG A 139 -12.85 -2.63 11.55
N ILE A 140 -13.42 -3.79 11.86
CA ILE A 140 -13.28 -5.02 11.07
C ILE A 140 -14.59 -5.41 10.40
N ARG A 141 -14.49 -6.12 9.27
CA ARG A 141 -15.60 -6.77 8.57
C ARG A 141 -15.56 -8.27 8.89
N VAL A 142 -16.56 -8.76 9.60
CA VAL A 142 -16.67 -10.17 9.99
C VAL A 142 -17.70 -10.84 9.08
N ALA A 143 -17.26 -11.81 8.31
CA ALA A 143 -18.11 -12.69 7.52
C ALA A 143 -18.19 -14.06 8.20
N VAL A 144 -19.41 -14.54 8.44
CA VAL A 144 -19.64 -15.86 9.06
C VAL A 144 -20.18 -16.82 8.02
N THR A 145 -19.44 -17.91 7.79
CA THR A 145 -19.83 -18.97 6.86
C THR A 145 -20.07 -20.26 7.64
N PRO A 146 -21.26 -20.88 7.53
CA PRO A 146 -21.54 -22.15 8.21
C PRO A 146 -20.77 -23.30 7.56
N ILE A 147 -20.40 -24.30 8.36
CA ILE A 147 -19.80 -25.55 7.88
C ILE A 147 -20.93 -26.52 7.51
N ILE A 148 -21.03 -26.90 6.23
CA ILE A 148 -21.99 -27.89 5.75
C ILE A 148 -21.27 -29.25 5.71
N THR A 149 -21.55 -30.13 6.66
CA THR A 149 -21.08 -31.52 6.58
C THR A 149 -21.94 -32.28 5.58
N PRO A 150 -21.38 -32.89 4.52
CA PRO A 150 -22.15 -33.73 3.63
C PRO A 150 -22.69 -34.92 4.42
N ILE A 151 -23.99 -35.17 4.29
CA ILE A 151 -24.66 -36.30 4.92
C ILE A 151 -24.01 -37.55 4.33
N SER A 152 -23.23 -38.29 5.12
CA SER A 152 -22.76 -39.61 4.72
C SER A 152 -23.98 -40.53 4.72
N THR A 153 -24.57 -40.73 3.55
CA THR A 153 -25.55 -41.79 3.34
C THR A 153 -24.82 -43.12 3.44
N SER A 154 -24.72 -43.65 4.66
CA SER A 154 -24.36 -45.05 4.89
C SER A 154 -25.38 -45.92 4.16
N ARG A 155 -24.85 -46.75 3.28
CA ARG A 155 -25.54 -47.78 2.51
C ARG A 155 -26.28 -48.76 3.40
#